data_AF-A0A3D4F5H4-F1
#
_entry.id   AF-A0A3D4F5H4-F1
#
_cell.length_a   1.000
_cell.length_b   1.000
_cell.length_c   1.000
_cell.angle_alpha   90.00
_cell.angle_beta   90.00
_cell.angle_gamma   90.00
#
_symmetry.space_group_name_H-M   'P 1'
#
loop_
_entity.id
_entity.type
_entity.pdbx_description
1 polymer ?
#
loop_
_entity_poly.entity_id
_entity_poly.type
_entity_poly.pdbx_seq_one_letter_code
_entity_poly.pdbx_strand_id
1 'polypeptide(L)'
;MKDLRHYFTHFKSLGGVQSILRSHLSEEHIHDIPASLAVFFDDPDASCPEDGFRVDSLGWSGWTSIAQARRAFFRSEGSRLSHTVIFHDLWGLAFLADLAPCQYRMGAIHSHWPGLEYQLTQVGPWLDGVFCDSQAIAEVAMERVPHLKEGRAIHLPVPIQTFPEFLSRIRAPMAHRPIRLGFVGRVDHEQKRVERFIPLLAALDHSGLDYTMEFLGSGNAEEHLKRMLQKSTKV
;
A
#
# COMPACT_ATOMS: atom_id res chain seq x y z
N MET A 1 -25.37 -12.57 -4.76
CA MET A 1 -24.89 -12.00 -3.48
C MET A 1 -23.82 -10.97 -3.84
N LYS A 2 -23.74 -9.81 -3.17
CA LYS A 2 -22.73 -8.78 -3.49
C LYS A 2 -21.45 -9.08 -2.70
N ASP A 3 -20.63 -9.99 -3.21
CA ASP A 3 -19.34 -10.32 -2.60
C ASP A 3 -18.18 -9.50 -3.19
N LEU A 4 -17.13 -9.32 -2.39
CA LEU A 4 -15.92 -8.59 -2.71
C LEU A 4 -14.72 -9.55 -2.76
N ARG A 5 -13.94 -9.44 -3.83
CA ARG A 5 -12.71 -10.21 -4.00
C ARG A 5 -11.54 -9.27 -4.25
N HIS A 6 -10.67 -9.16 -3.26
CA HIS A 6 -9.47 -8.33 -3.32
C HIS A 6 -8.32 -9.11 -3.94
N TYR A 7 -7.47 -8.39 -4.67
CA TYR A 7 -6.24 -8.92 -5.26
C TYR A 7 -5.07 -8.00 -4.92
N PHE A 8 -4.00 -8.57 -4.37
CA PHE A 8 -2.79 -7.82 -4.06
C PHE A 8 -1.54 -8.71 -4.11
N THR A 9 -0.36 -8.11 -4.00
CA THR A 9 0.91 -8.83 -4.10
C THR A 9 1.20 -9.68 -2.86
N HIS A 10 1.08 -9.08 -1.66
CA HIS A 10 1.47 -9.68 -0.38
C HIS A 10 0.57 -9.17 0.74
N PHE A 11 0.21 -10.01 1.70
CA PHE A 11 -0.59 -9.63 2.87
C PHE A 11 0.17 -9.75 4.18
N LYS A 12 1.12 -10.69 4.27
CA LYS A 12 1.84 -10.98 5.52
C LYS A 12 2.87 -9.94 5.95
N SER A 13 3.26 -9.00 5.09
CA SER A 13 4.28 -7.98 5.42
C SER A 13 3.69 -6.74 6.11
N LEU A 14 4.52 -6.04 6.91
CA LEU A 14 4.17 -4.80 7.60
C LEU A 14 4.23 -3.58 6.67
N GLY A 15 3.29 -3.48 5.72
CA GLY A 15 3.15 -2.33 4.84
C GLY A 15 1.83 -1.57 4.98
N GLY A 16 1.78 -0.36 4.40
CA GLY A 16 0.60 0.50 4.46
C GLY A 16 -0.63 -0.17 3.83
N VAL A 17 -0.51 -0.68 2.60
CA VAL A 17 -1.62 -1.34 1.89
C VAL A 17 -2.11 -2.58 2.63
N GLN A 18 -1.22 -3.34 3.29
CA GLN A 18 -1.61 -4.50 4.10
C GLN A 18 -2.46 -4.08 5.31
N SER A 19 -2.14 -2.96 5.97
CA SER A 19 -2.97 -2.40 7.04
C SER A 19 -4.35 -1.95 6.53
N ILE A 20 -4.39 -1.37 5.33
CA ILE A 20 -5.64 -0.99 4.66
C ILE A 20 -6.48 -2.23 4.34
N LEU A 21 -5.88 -3.26 3.74
CA LEU A 21 -6.54 -4.53 3.43
C LEU A 21 -7.11 -5.22 4.67
N ARG A 22 -6.36 -5.24 5.78
CA ARG A 22 -6.88 -5.74 7.07
C ARG A 22 -8.11 -4.96 7.53
N SER A 23 -8.07 -3.63 7.38
CA SER A 23 -9.19 -2.77 7.75
C SER A 23 -10.41 -3.02 6.86
N HIS A 24 -10.22 -3.14 5.54
CA HIS A 24 -11.30 -3.53 4.62
C HIS A 24 -11.94 -4.85 5.01
N LEU A 25 -11.15 -5.93 5.14
CA LEU A 25 -11.67 -7.25 5.46
C LEU A 25 -12.39 -7.30 6.81
N SER A 26 -11.90 -6.53 7.80
CA SER A 26 -12.56 -6.39 9.10
C SER A 26 -13.90 -5.66 9.01
N GLU A 27 -13.94 -4.49 8.38
CA GLU A 27 -15.16 -3.68 8.26
C GLU A 27 -16.20 -4.37 7.39
N GLU A 28 -15.79 -5.03 6.31
CA GLU A 28 -16.65 -5.83 5.44
C GLU A 28 -17.27 -6.99 6.23
N HIS A 29 -16.50 -7.65 7.09
CA HIS A 29 -17.03 -8.69 7.98
C HIS A 29 -18.03 -8.12 8.99
N ILE A 30 -17.73 -6.97 9.61
CA ILE A 30 -18.64 -6.29 10.56
C ILE A 30 -19.97 -5.91 9.90
N HIS A 31 -19.93 -5.56 8.60
CA HIS A 31 -21.10 -5.14 7.83
C HIS A 31 -21.78 -6.29 7.05
N ASP A 32 -21.45 -7.55 7.34
CA ASP A 32 -21.99 -8.75 6.67
C ASP A 32 -21.80 -8.72 5.13
N ILE A 33 -20.74 -8.06 4.67
CA ILE A 33 -20.33 -8.06 3.26
C ILE A 33 -19.36 -9.24 3.07
N PRO A 34 -19.71 -10.26 2.26
CA PRO A 34 -18.81 -11.37 2.02
C PRO A 34 -17.56 -10.90 1.28
N ALA A 35 -16.42 -10.90 1.95
CA ALA A 35 -15.16 -10.46 1.39
C ALA A 35 -14.05 -11.50 1.55
N SER A 36 -13.12 -11.50 0.61
CA SER A 36 -11.93 -12.37 0.65
C SER A 36 -10.79 -11.77 -0.18
N LEU A 37 -9.57 -12.23 0.09
CA LEU A 37 -8.36 -11.73 -0.56
C LEU A 37 -7.62 -12.89 -1.25
N ALA A 38 -7.17 -12.67 -2.48
CA ALA A 38 -6.14 -13.49 -3.10
C ALA A 38 -4.83 -12.69 -3.18
N VAL A 39 -3.76 -13.28 -2.65
CA VAL A 39 -2.41 -12.74 -2.74
C VAL A 39 -1.55 -13.51 -3.72
N PHE A 40 -0.68 -12.77 -4.40
CA PHE A 40 0.10 -13.34 -5.49
C PHE A 40 1.34 -14.07 -5.01
N PHE A 41 2.09 -13.52 -4.06
CA PHE A 41 3.46 -13.93 -3.76
C PHE A 41 3.68 -14.47 -2.34
N ASP A 42 2.67 -14.44 -1.46
CA ASP A 42 2.83 -15.02 -0.12
C ASP A 42 3.00 -16.54 -0.23
N ASP A 43 3.70 -17.14 0.73
CA ASP A 43 3.77 -18.61 0.83
C ASP A 43 2.37 -19.18 1.17
N PRO A 44 1.81 -20.11 0.36
CA PRO A 44 0.53 -20.76 0.63
C PRO A 44 0.50 -21.58 1.93
N ASP A 45 1.64 -22.15 2.33
CA ASP A 45 1.74 -23.04 3.49
C ASP A 45 2.08 -22.27 4.77
N ALA A 46 2.61 -21.05 4.64
CA ALA A 46 2.78 -20.19 5.79
C ALA A 46 1.39 -19.83 6.35
N SER A 47 1.11 -20.25 7.58
CA SER A 47 -0.13 -19.85 8.23
C SER A 47 -0.13 -18.33 8.45
N CYS A 48 -1.30 -17.70 8.30
CA CYS A 48 -1.56 -16.36 8.84
C CYS A 48 -2.69 -16.50 9.86
N PRO A 49 -2.43 -17.14 11.01
CA PRO A 49 -3.49 -17.58 11.93
C PRO A 49 -4.18 -16.41 12.64
N GLU A 50 -3.57 -15.22 12.65
CA GLU A 50 -3.91 -14.15 13.59
C GLU A 50 -5.10 -13.29 13.14
N ASP A 51 -5.45 -13.29 11.86
CA ASP A 51 -6.36 -12.26 11.31
C ASP A 51 -7.79 -12.77 11.04
N GLY A 52 -8.09 -14.07 11.14
CA GLY A 52 -9.45 -14.62 10.97
C GLY A 52 -10.08 -14.47 9.57
N PHE A 53 -9.37 -13.85 8.62
CA PHE A 53 -9.86 -13.59 7.26
C PHE A 53 -9.58 -14.73 6.27
N ARG A 54 -10.38 -14.81 5.21
CA ARG A 54 -10.15 -15.72 4.08
C ARG A 54 -9.13 -15.12 3.11
N VAL A 55 -7.87 -15.54 3.25
CA VAL A 55 -6.76 -15.14 2.39
C VAL A 55 -6.22 -16.36 1.65
N ASP A 56 -6.36 -16.37 0.32
CA ASP A 56 -5.83 -17.40 -0.55
C ASP A 56 -4.48 -16.94 -1.14
N SER A 57 -3.47 -17.79 -1.16
CA SER A 57 -2.21 -17.47 -1.86
C SER A 57 -2.02 -18.26 -3.14
N LEU A 58 -1.54 -17.58 -4.18
CA LEU A 58 -1.16 -18.17 -5.46
C LEU A 58 0.30 -18.67 -5.50
N GLY A 59 1.10 -18.35 -4.49
CA GLY A 59 2.47 -18.85 -4.34
C GLY A 59 3.41 -18.50 -5.49
N TRP A 60 3.27 -17.30 -6.09
CA TRP A 60 4.20 -16.82 -7.10
C TRP A 60 5.55 -16.48 -6.47
N SER A 61 6.59 -16.52 -7.29
CA SER A 61 7.94 -16.12 -6.92
C SER A 61 8.53 -15.23 -8.01
N GLY A 62 9.74 -14.72 -7.79
CA GLY A 62 10.49 -13.97 -8.81
C GLY A 62 10.77 -14.77 -10.09
N TRP A 63 10.56 -16.10 -10.08
CA TRP A 63 10.76 -16.99 -11.22
C TRP A 63 9.45 -17.35 -11.94
N THR A 64 8.30 -16.87 -11.45
CA THR A 64 7.00 -17.16 -12.04
C THR A 64 6.81 -16.31 -13.31
N SER A 65 6.82 -16.96 -14.47
CA SER A 65 6.50 -16.30 -15.75
C SER A 65 5.03 -15.87 -15.81
N ILE A 66 4.69 -14.90 -16.66
CA ILE A 66 3.31 -14.45 -16.89
C ILE A 66 2.39 -15.63 -17.27
N ALA A 67 2.87 -16.56 -18.10
CA ALA A 67 2.10 -17.74 -18.49
C ALA A 67 1.83 -18.71 -17.32
N GLN A 68 2.76 -18.82 -16.35
CA GLN A 68 2.55 -19.59 -15.12
C GLN A 68 1.60 -18.84 -14.17
N ALA A 69 1.79 -17.54 -14.00
CA ALA A 69 0.95 -16.67 -13.18
C ALA A 69 -0.52 -16.74 -13.63
N ARG A 70 -0.78 -16.54 -14.93
CA ARG A 70 -2.12 -16.66 -15.54
C ARG A 70 -2.75 -18.03 -15.31
N ARG A 71 -1.98 -19.12 -15.49
CA ARG A 71 -2.48 -20.49 -15.26
C ARG A 71 -2.82 -20.73 -13.79
N ALA A 72 -1.98 -20.28 -12.86
CA ALA A 72 -2.24 -20.40 -11.43
C ALA A 72 -3.48 -19.58 -11.02
N PHE A 73 -3.57 -18.33 -11.50
CA PHE A 73 -4.73 -17.47 -11.27
C PHE A 73 -6.01 -18.10 -11.80
N PHE A 74 -6.03 -18.56 -13.05
CA PHE A 74 -7.23 -19.17 -13.64
C PHE A 74 -7.68 -20.43 -12.88
N ARG A 75 -6.76 -21.24 -12.36
CA ARG A 75 -7.11 -22.41 -11.53
C ARG A 75 -7.77 -22.02 -10.21
N SER A 76 -7.37 -20.90 -9.61
CA SER A 76 -7.92 -20.42 -8.35
C SER A 76 -9.22 -19.64 -8.53
N GLU A 77 -9.25 -18.74 -9.53
CA GLU A 77 -10.26 -17.70 -9.67
C GLU A 77 -11.23 -17.93 -10.84
N GLY A 78 -10.87 -18.76 -11.83
CA GLY A 78 -11.61 -18.86 -13.09
C GLY A 78 -13.04 -19.40 -12.98
N SER A 79 -13.36 -20.11 -11.90
CA SER A 79 -14.72 -20.58 -11.59
C SER A 79 -15.45 -19.72 -10.54
N ARG A 80 -14.76 -18.73 -9.96
CA ARG A 80 -15.31 -17.84 -8.93
C ARG A 80 -15.93 -16.61 -9.60
N LEU A 81 -17.25 -16.57 -9.68
CA LEU A 81 -17.97 -15.37 -10.11
C LEU A 81 -18.18 -14.45 -8.90
N SER A 82 -17.34 -13.42 -8.79
CA SER A 82 -17.49 -12.39 -7.74
C SER A 82 -18.34 -11.23 -8.25
N HIS A 83 -19.14 -10.59 -7.40
CA HIS A 83 -19.84 -9.38 -7.80
C HIS A 83 -18.84 -8.25 -8.10
N THR A 84 -17.89 -8.01 -7.20
CA THR A 84 -16.85 -6.99 -7.41
C THR A 84 -15.47 -7.54 -7.13
N VAL A 85 -14.55 -7.32 -8.06
CA VAL A 85 -13.12 -7.58 -7.85
C VAL A 85 -12.35 -6.27 -7.69
N ILE A 86 -11.36 -6.24 -6.81
CA ILE A 86 -10.61 -5.04 -6.46
C ILE A 86 -9.12 -5.32 -6.61
N PHE A 87 -8.47 -4.66 -7.56
CA PHE A 87 -7.02 -4.76 -7.76
C PHE A 87 -6.29 -3.63 -7.04
N HIS A 88 -5.58 -3.97 -5.97
CA HIS A 88 -4.81 -3.01 -5.17
C HIS A 88 -3.51 -2.62 -5.87
N ASP A 89 -3.27 -1.32 -5.98
CA ASP A 89 -2.26 -0.65 -6.81
C ASP A 89 -2.23 -1.17 -8.26
N LEU A 90 -3.40 -1.61 -8.77
CA LEU A 90 -3.57 -2.14 -10.12
C LEU A 90 -2.68 -3.37 -10.43
N TRP A 91 -2.15 -4.04 -9.39
CA TRP A 91 -1.25 -5.18 -9.56
C TRP A 91 -1.93 -6.32 -10.28
N GLY A 92 -1.26 -6.92 -11.26
CA GLY A 92 -1.78 -8.06 -12.01
C GLY A 92 -2.83 -7.70 -13.07
N LEU A 93 -3.48 -6.54 -12.96
CA LEU A 93 -4.61 -6.16 -13.82
C LEU A 93 -4.26 -6.26 -15.31
N ALA A 94 -3.08 -5.78 -15.71
CA ALA A 94 -2.61 -5.77 -17.11
C ALA A 94 -2.52 -7.18 -17.75
N PHE A 95 -2.41 -8.25 -16.96
CA PHE A 95 -2.27 -9.61 -17.48
C PHE A 95 -3.21 -10.63 -16.82
N LEU A 96 -4.18 -10.19 -16.01
CA LEU A 96 -5.15 -11.06 -15.33
C LEU A 96 -6.61 -10.61 -15.51
N ALA A 97 -6.85 -9.39 -16.01
CA ALA A 97 -8.21 -8.82 -16.07
C ALA A 97 -9.23 -9.75 -16.76
N ASP A 98 -8.82 -10.38 -17.86
CA ASP A 98 -9.63 -11.30 -18.66
C ASP A 98 -9.90 -12.65 -17.98
N LEU A 99 -9.16 -12.97 -16.91
CA LEU A 99 -9.25 -14.23 -16.20
C LEU A 99 -10.02 -14.13 -14.87
N ALA A 100 -10.44 -12.93 -14.46
CA ALA A 100 -11.18 -12.68 -13.22
C ALA A 100 -12.67 -12.45 -13.53
N PRO A 101 -13.54 -13.48 -13.44
CA PRO A 101 -14.96 -13.34 -13.72
C PRO A 101 -15.62 -12.45 -12.67
N CYS A 102 -16.19 -11.34 -13.12
CA CYS A 102 -16.83 -10.39 -12.21
C CYS A 102 -17.93 -9.58 -12.89
N GLN A 103 -18.80 -8.98 -12.07
CA GLN A 103 -19.75 -7.98 -12.55
C GLN A 103 -19.12 -6.58 -12.63
N TYR A 104 -18.28 -6.22 -11.64
CA TYR A 104 -17.55 -4.96 -11.61
C TYR A 104 -16.07 -5.17 -11.26
N ARG A 105 -15.19 -4.46 -11.97
CA ARG A 105 -13.75 -4.46 -11.73
C ARG A 105 -13.28 -3.08 -11.29
N MET A 106 -12.80 -3.03 -10.05
CA MET A 106 -12.35 -1.82 -9.40
C MET A 106 -10.82 -1.80 -9.26
N GLY A 107 -10.25 -0.60 -9.32
CA GLY A 107 -8.86 -0.34 -8.91
C GLY A 107 -8.82 0.39 -7.57
N ALA A 108 -7.95 -0.06 -6.66
CA ALA A 108 -7.64 0.66 -5.43
C ALA A 108 -6.24 1.26 -5.58
N ILE A 109 -6.10 2.59 -5.65
CA ILE A 109 -4.82 3.25 -5.92
C ILE A 109 -4.34 3.96 -4.65
N HIS A 110 -3.33 3.39 -4.00
CA HIS A 110 -2.88 3.82 -2.67
C HIS A 110 -1.73 4.82 -2.68
N SER A 111 -1.09 5.01 -3.83
CA SER A 111 -0.01 5.97 -3.96
C SER A 111 0.14 6.46 -5.40
N HIS A 112 0.89 7.55 -5.55
CA HIS A 112 1.37 7.99 -6.85
C HIS A 112 2.79 7.44 -7.04
N TRP A 113 2.94 6.44 -7.92
CA TRP A 113 4.25 5.89 -8.29
C TRP A 113 4.68 6.39 -9.68
N PRO A 114 6.00 6.40 -9.97
CA PRO A 114 6.48 6.68 -11.31
C PRO A 114 5.84 5.75 -12.35
N GLY A 115 5.11 6.32 -13.32
CA GLY A 115 4.46 5.57 -14.39
C GLY A 115 2.99 5.22 -14.14
N LEU A 116 2.38 5.67 -13.04
CA LEU A 116 0.95 5.50 -12.78
C LEU A 116 0.09 5.98 -13.96
N GLU A 117 0.37 7.16 -14.51
CA GLU A 117 -0.36 7.74 -15.63
C GLU A 117 -0.34 6.82 -16.84
N TYR A 118 0.84 6.31 -17.19
CA TYR A 118 1.01 5.38 -18.30
C TYR A 118 0.24 4.09 -18.03
N GLN A 119 0.38 3.50 -16.84
CA GLN A 119 -0.32 2.27 -16.48
C GLN A 119 -1.84 2.44 -16.57
N LEU A 120 -2.39 3.57 -16.10
CA LEU A 120 -3.82 3.89 -16.21
C LEU A 120 -4.29 3.91 -17.67
N THR A 121 -3.48 4.43 -18.62
CA THR A 121 -3.86 4.36 -20.05
C THR A 121 -3.93 2.92 -20.58
N GLN A 122 -3.13 2.01 -20.03
CA GLN A 122 -3.09 0.62 -20.49
C GLN A 122 -4.21 -0.22 -19.89
N VAL A 123 -4.50 -0.03 -18.60
CA VAL A 123 -5.46 -0.87 -17.87
C VAL A 123 -6.84 -0.23 -17.73
N GLY A 124 -6.97 1.07 -18.02
CA GLY A 124 -8.21 1.84 -17.93
C GLY A 124 -9.42 1.17 -18.57
N PRO A 125 -9.34 0.61 -19.80
CA PRO A 125 -10.46 -0.06 -20.45
C PRO A 125 -11.04 -1.26 -19.67
N TRP A 126 -10.31 -1.82 -18.71
CA TRP A 126 -10.74 -2.95 -17.89
C TRP A 126 -11.44 -2.53 -16.58
N LEU A 127 -11.43 -1.23 -16.25
CA LEU A 127 -11.91 -0.68 -14.99
C LEU A 127 -13.32 -0.10 -15.13
N ASP A 128 -14.19 -0.52 -14.22
CA ASP A 128 -15.51 0.07 -14.02
C ASP A 128 -15.47 1.25 -13.05
N GLY A 129 -14.48 1.29 -12.17
CA GLY A 129 -14.24 2.37 -11.22
C GLY A 129 -12.90 2.26 -10.51
N VAL A 130 -12.49 3.34 -9.84
CA VAL A 130 -11.34 3.38 -8.94
C VAL A 130 -11.68 4.15 -7.68
N PHE A 131 -11.11 3.72 -6.57
CA PHE A 131 -10.97 4.57 -5.40
C PHE A 131 -9.49 4.83 -5.11
N CYS A 132 -9.20 6.01 -4.60
CA CYS A 132 -7.86 6.53 -4.45
C CYS A 132 -7.67 7.13 -3.07
N ASP A 133 -6.46 7.02 -2.52
CA ASP A 133 -6.14 7.55 -1.18
C ASP A 133 -6.00 9.09 -1.16
N SER A 134 -6.08 9.75 -2.32
CA SER A 134 -6.09 11.21 -2.41
C SER A 134 -6.89 11.71 -3.61
N GLN A 135 -7.39 12.94 -3.48
CA GLN A 135 -8.09 13.65 -4.56
C GLN A 135 -7.20 13.84 -5.80
N ALA A 136 -5.91 14.12 -5.61
CA ALA A 136 -4.97 14.30 -6.72
C ALA A 136 -4.82 13.03 -7.58
N ILE A 137 -4.81 11.85 -6.94
CA ILE A 137 -4.76 10.57 -7.68
C ILE A 137 -6.07 10.32 -8.42
N ALA A 138 -7.22 10.65 -7.81
CA ALA A 138 -8.52 10.53 -8.48
C ALA A 138 -8.61 11.44 -9.72
N GLU A 139 -8.07 12.67 -9.64
CA GLU A 139 -7.97 13.58 -10.78
C GLU A 139 -7.10 13.02 -11.91
N VAL A 140 -5.95 12.42 -11.57
CA VAL A 140 -5.10 11.73 -12.55
C VAL A 140 -5.85 10.56 -13.20
N ALA A 141 -6.60 9.77 -12.43
CA ALA A 141 -7.41 8.69 -12.98
C ALA A 141 -8.50 9.21 -13.94
N MET A 142 -9.17 10.30 -13.60
CA MET A 142 -10.17 10.96 -14.46
C MET A 142 -9.56 11.56 -15.73
N GLU A 143 -8.35 12.09 -15.67
CA GLU A 143 -7.63 12.62 -16.83
C GLU A 143 -7.21 11.51 -17.78
N ARG A 144 -6.64 10.43 -17.25
CA ARG A 144 -6.06 9.32 -18.03
C ARG A 144 -7.10 8.29 -18.49
N VAL A 145 -8.23 8.19 -17.80
CA VAL A 145 -9.31 7.24 -18.09
C VAL A 145 -10.65 7.98 -18.12
N PRO A 146 -11.00 8.65 -19.24
CA PRO A 146 -12.11 9.60 -19.28
C PRO A 146 -13.49 9.05 -18.90
N HIS A 147 -13.74 7.75 -19.10
CA HIS A 147 -15.02 7.12 -18.71
C HIS A 147 -15.18 6.99 -17.19
N LEU A 148 -14.15 7.30 -16.40
CA LEU A 148 -14.22 7.31 -14.94
C LEU A 148 -14.72 8.64 -14.34
N LYS A 149 -14.93 9.69 -15.15
CA LYS A 149 -15.31 11.04 -14.68
C LYS A 149 -16.67 11.11 -13.98
N GLU A 150 -17.60 10.22 -14.30
CA GLU A 150 -18.97 10.22 -13.76
C GLU A 150 -19.06 9.55 -12.39
N GLY A 151 -18.30 10.04 -11.41
CA GLY A 151 -18.30 9.51 -10.03
C GLY A 151 -17.70 8.11 -9.90
N ARG A 152 -16.96 7.66 -10.93
CA ARG A 152 -16.32 6.34 -10.96
C ARG A 152 -14.85 6.39 -10.56
N ALA A 153 -14.26 7.58 -10.44
CA ALA A 153 -12.98 7.79 -9.76
C ALA A 153 -13.22 8.64 -8.52
N ILE A 154 -13.05 8.06 -7.33
CA ILE A 154 -13.35 8.73 -6.06
C ILE A 154 -12.14 8.74 -5.13
N HIS A 155 -11.98 9.82 -4.38
CA HIS A 155 -11.11 9.83 -3.22
C HIS A 155 -11.84 9.15 -2.06
N LEU A 156 -11.24 8.10 -1.52
CA LEU A 156 -11.71 7.42 -0.32
C LEU A 156 -10.65 7.63 0.78
N PRO A 157 -10.93 8.45 1.80
CA PRO A 157 -10.00 8.66 2.90
C PRO A 157 -9.68 7.34 3.60
N VAL A 158 -8.39 7.08 3.77
CA VAL A 158 -7.92 5.84 4.40
C VAL A 158 -8.03 5.95 5.92
N PRO A 159 -8.62 4.96 6.61
CA PRO A 159 -8.64 4.94 8.05
C PRO A 159 -7.21 4.85 8.61
N ILE A 160 -6.89 5.72 9.56
CA ILE A 160 -5.64 5.63 10.31
C ILE A 160 -5.93 4.79 11.55
N GLN A 161 -5.17 3.72 11.76
CA GLN A 161 -5.17 3.04 13.05
C GLN A 161 -4.61 4.00 14.10
N THR A 162 -5.50 4.51 14.94
CA THR A 162 -5.12 5.48 15.96
C THR A 162 -4.27 4.80 17.02
N PHE A 163 -3.19 5.48 17.40
CA PHE A 163 -2.33 5.07 18.49
C PHE A 163 -3.11 4.91 19.80
N PRO A 164 -2.91 3.81 20.57
CA PRO A 164 -3.60 3.61 21.84
C PRO A 164 -3.42 4.78 22.79
N GLU A 165 -4.52 5.30 23.34
CA GLU A 165 -4.51 6.53 24.14
C GLU A 165 -3.59 6.43 25.37
N PHE A 166 -3.49 5.25 25.98
CA PHE A 166 -2.62 5.04 27.14
C PHE A 166 -1.15 5.32 26.82
N LEU A 167 -0.70 5.04 25.58
CA LEU A 167 0.68 5.30 25.17
C LEU A 167 0.94 6.81 24.97
N SER A 168 -0.09 7.62 24.70
CA SER A 168 0.05 9.09 24.53
C SER A 168 0.46 9.78 25.83
N ARG A 169 0.17 9.13 26.97
CA ARG A 169 0.42 9.63 28.32
C ARG A 169 1.78 9.17 28.88
N ILE A 170 2.53 8.35 28.15
CA ILE A 170 3.81 7.78 28.61
C ILE A 170 4.97 8.77 28.45
N ARG A 171 4.85 9.77 27.56
CA ARG A 171 5.93 10.75 27.37
C ARG A 171 5.85 11.88 28.39
N ALA A 172 6.94 12.07 29.14
CA ALA A 172 7.14 13.23 29.98
C ALA A 172 7.07 14.55 29.15
N PRO A 173 6.61 15.66 29.76
CA PRO A 173 6.55 16.98 29.12
C PRO A 173 7.89 17.39 28.46
N MET A 174 7.81 18.15 27.36
CA MET A 174 8.97 18.52 26.55
C MET A 174 10.03 19.39 27.25
N ALA A 175 9.70 20.03 28.38
CA ALA A 175 10.49 21.11 28.97
C ALA A 175 11.95 20.74 29.33
N HIS A 176 12.30 19.45 29.42
CA HIS A 176 13.61 19.00 29.90
C HIS A 176 14.23 17.85 29.11
N ARG A 177 13.82 17.60 27.85
CA ARG A 177 14.37 16.51 27.04
C ARG A 177 14.90 16.99 25.68
N PRO A 178 15.94 16.33 25.13
CA PRO A 178 16.35 16.53 23.75
C PRO A 178 15.16 16.34 22.80
N ILE A 179 15.14 17.12 21.72
CA ILE A 179 14.13 16.98 20.66
C ILE A 179 14.34 15.62 20.00
N ARG A 180 13.31 14.78 19.92
CA ARG A 180 13.38 13.50 19.20
C ARG A 180 12.63 13.62 17.89
N LEU A 181 13.37 13.65 16.79
CA LEU A 181 12.84 13.59 15.44
C LEU A 181 12.76 12.13 15.00
N GLY A 182 11.65 11.76 14.37
CA GLY A 182 11.42 10.40 13.92
C GLY A 182 10.96 10.38 12.47
N PHE A 183 11.56 9.53 11.67
CA PHE A 183 11.09 9.15 10.35
C PHE A 183 10.60 7.71 10.37
N VAL A 184 9.41 7.48 9.81
CA VAL A 184 8.86 6.14 9.64
C VAL A 184 8.46 5.95 8.18
N GLY A 185 8.98 4.90 7.55
CA GLY A 185 8.66 4.55 6.17
C GLY A 185 9.85 3.98 5.40
N ARG A 186 9.63 3.67 4.12
CA ARG A 186 10.69 3.18 3.24
C ARG A 186 11.80 4.22 3.11
N VAL A 187 13.05 3.79 3.25
CA VAL A 187 14.22 4.68 3.16
C VAL A 187 14.61 4.81 1.67
N ASP A 188 13.94 5.71 0.96
CA ASP A 188 14.14 5.95 -0.47
C ASP A 188 14.15 7.45 -0.83
N HIS A 189 14.71 7.74 -2.01
CA HIS A 189 14.82 9.10 -2.55
C HIS A 189 13.55 9.55 -3.27
N GLU A 190 12.93 8.67 -4.04
CA GLU A 190 11.88 9.07 -4.99
C GLU A 190 10.56 9.43 -4.30
N GLN A 191 10.14 8.64 -3.30
CA GLN A 191 8.85 8.81 -2.63
C GLN A 191 9.00 9.49 -1.28
N LYS A 192 10.03 9.12 -0.50
CA LYS A 192 10.22 9.59 0.87
C LYS A 192 11.29 10.68 1.01
N ARG A 193 12.05 10.94 -0.06
CA ARG A 193 13.00 12.06 -0.18
C ARG A 193 13.95 12.15 1.01
N VAL A 194 14.47 11.00 1.45
CA VAL A 194 15.26 10.91 2.69
C VAL A 194 16.55 11.74 2.64
N GLU A 195 17.04 12.08 1.45
CA GLU A 195 18.16 12.99 1.26
C GLU A 195 17.89 14.39 1.82
N ARG A 196 16.62 14.82 1.93
CA ARG A 196 16.24 16.12 2.49
C ARG A 196 16.51 16.23 3.99
N PHE A 197 16.66 15.10 4.70
CA PHE A 197 17.07 15.14 6.10
C PHE A 197 18.50 15.65 6.26
N ILE A 198 19.40 15.43 5.30
CA ILE A 198 20.80 15.86 5.42
C ILE A 198 20.93 17.39 5.62
N PRO A 199 20.39 18.25 4.73
CA PRO A 199 20.46 19.69 4.95
C PRO A 199 19.63 20.17 6.15
N LEU A 200 18.53 19.48 6.50
CA LEU A 200 17.75 19.79 7.70
C LEU A 200 18.59 19.60 8.96
N LEU A 201 19.23 18.44 9.12
CA LEU A 201 20.05 18.11 10.28
C LEU A 201 21.24 19.06 10.41
N ALA A 202 21.88 19.40 9.30
CA ALA A 202 22.95 20.41 9.27
C ALA A 202 22.48 21.79 9.77
N ALA A 203 21.26 22.20 9.43
CA ALA A 203 20.68 23.47 9.91
C ALA A 203 20.34 23.42 11.41
N LEU A 204 19.87 22.27 11.92
CA LEU A 204 19.62 22.07 13.35
C LEU A 204 20.94 22.09 14.14
N ASP A 205 21.99 21.46 13.62
CA ASP A 205 23.34 21.48 14.20
C ASP A 205 23.90 22.91 14.24
N HIS A 206 23.78 23.66 13.14
CA HIS A 206 24.21 25.07 13.08
C HIS A 206 23.45 25.95 14.08
N SER A 207 22.18 25.63 14.36
CA SER A 207 21.34 26.35 15.33
C SER A 207 21.63 25.96 16.78
N GLY A 208 22.54 25.02 17.03
CA GLY A 208 22.88 24.56 18.38
C GLY A 208 21.75 23.80 19.09
N LEU A 209 20.78 23.25 18.35
CA LEU A 209 19.67 22.51 18.94
C LEU A 209 20.14 21.14 19.47
N ASP A 210 19.63 20.79 20.64
CA ASP A 210 19.81 19.45 21.22
C ASP A 210 18.69 18.52 20.73
N TYR A 211 19.06 17.56 19.88
CA TYR A 211 18.13 16.65 19.25
C TYR A 211 18.76 15.29 18.96
N THR A 212 17.91 14.28 18.77
CA THR A 212 18.25 13.00 18.14
C THR A 212 17.33 12.75 16.95
N MET A 213 17.84 12.08 15.92
CA MET A 213 17.07 11.67 14.75
C MET A 213 17.00 10.14 14.65
N GLU A 214 15.80 9.58 14.56
CA GLU A 214 15.58 8.14 14.47
C GLU A 214 14.90 7.78 13.15
N PHE A 215 15.41 6.76 12.46
CA PHE A 215 14.83 6.22 11.24
C PHE A 215 14.28 4.81 11.51
N LEU A 216 12.99 4.61 11.27
CA LEU A 216 12.34 3.31 11.33
C LEU A 216 11.87 2.90 9.93
N GLY A 217 12.59 1.95 9.34
CA GLY A 217 12.32 1.40 8.02
C GLY A 217 13.60 1.03 7.30
N SER A 218 13.47 0.53 6.08
CA SER A 218 14.59 0.12 5.22
C SER A 218 14.34 0.54 3.77
N GLY A 219 15.39 0.56 2.96
CA GLY A 219 15.27 0.89 1.54
C GLY A 219 16.61 1.11 0.85
N ASN A 220 16.55 1.42 -0.45
CA ASN A 220 17.73 1.54 -1.29
C ASN A 220 18.65 2.72 -0.93
N ALA A 221 18.15 3.72 -0.21
CA ALA A 221 18.91 4.89 0.19
C ALA A 221 19.65 4.71 1.54
N GLU A 222 19.45 3.58 2.24
CA GLU A 222 19.93 3.38 3.61
C GLU A 222 21.45 3.51 3.74
N GLU A 223 22.22 2.83 2.87
CA GLU A 223 23.69 2.88 2.89
C GLU A 223 24.25 4.26 2.50
N HIS A 224 23.53 5.00 1.64
CA HIS A 224 23.91 6.37 1.32
C HIS A 224 23.65 7.29 2.51
N LEU A 225 22.46 7.18 3.12
CA LEU A 225 22.05 7.97 4.27
C LEU A 225 22.98 7.75 5.46
N LYS A 226 23.29 6.48 5.80
CA LYS A 226 24.26 6.13 6.84
C LYS A 226 25.62 6.80 6.61
N ARG A 227 26.17 6.73 5.39
CA ARG A 227 27.46 7.36 5.05
C ARG A 227 27.42 8.88 5.19
N MET A 228 26.32 9.52 4.80
CA MET A 228 26.16 10.97 4.92
C MET A 228 26.00 11.42 6.38
N LEU A 229 25.40 10.56 7.22
CA LEU A 229 25.12 10.83 8.63
C LEU A 229 26.24 10.38 9.58
N GLN A 230 27.23 9.60 9.14
CA GLN A 230 28.42 9.23 9.93
C GLN A 230 29.21 10.43 10.49
N LYS A 231 28.98 11.64 9.96
CA LYS A 231 29.57 12.89 10.45
C LYS A 231 28.79 13.55 11.58
N SER A 232 27.57 13.07 11.88
CA SER A 232 26.71 13.57 12.94
C SER A 232 26.65 12.54 14.07
N THR A 233 26.99 12.96 15.30
CA THR A 233 26.89 12.11 16.50
C THR A 233 25.45 11.99 17.03
N LYS A 234 24.47 12.58 16.33
CA LYS A 234 23.08 12.76 16.77
C LYS A 234 22.05 11.97 15.96
N VAL A 235 22.51 11.06 15.08
CA VAL A 235 21.69 10.12 14.30
C VAL A 235 22.02 8.69 14.73
#